data_AF-A0A5X4WHC6-F1
#
_entry.id   AF-A0A5X4WHC6-F1
#
_cell.length_a   1.000
_cell.length_b   1.000
_cell.length_c   1.000
_cell.angle_alpha   90.00
_cell.angle_beta   90.00
_cell.angle_gamma   90.00
#
_symmetry.space_group_name_H-M   'P 1'
#
loop_
_entity.id
_entity.type
_entity.pdbx_description
1 polymer ?
#
loop_
_entity_poly.entity_id
_entity_poly.type
_entity_poly.pdbx_seq_one_letter_code
_entity_poly.pdbx_strand_id
1 'polypeptide(L)'
;MIHAFIKKGCFQDSVSLMIISRKLSESENVDDVSVMMGTPANKSLLETTGFWHDDFHGATPNDICVAIRTEAVDDGITQVIVRQLEEALQQLAQGSSGSQSLIQVRRWESACQKLPEANLALVSVAGEYAAELAEQALARSLNVMIFSDNVTLDDEIRLKRRARDKGLLVMGPDCGTAMIANTPLAFANVMPEGNIGVIGASGTGIQELCSQIALAGEGITHAIGLGGRDLSAEVGGISALTALDILSTDEKSQVLAFVSKPPADAVRQHIIAAMKATGKPVVALFLGFSSPVAREENVWFASTLDEAARLACLLSRVTSQRKEMVSTGGVIRGLYTGGTLAAEAAGLLAGYLGVATDTEHHHGMMLDADGHQIIDLGDDFYTVGRPHPMIDPALRNQLIAGLGAQPQVRVLLVDVVIGFGATADPAASLIQAWQKACAARASDQPLFAIATVTGTERDPQCRSQQIAALEDAGITVVDSLPEATLLAAELIRPTLSSTHPSAPRLLEAVAVINAGLRSFALDLQAAGMPVVHYQWAPVAGGNKKLARLLERLQ
;
A
#
# COMPACT_ATOMS: atom_id res chain seq x y z
N MET A 1 31.34 -9.33 37.42
CA MET A 1 31.89 -7.95 37.55
C MET A 1 31.54 -7.17 36.28
N ILE A 2 31.46 -5.84 36.36
CA ILE A 2 31.24 -4.99 35.17
C ILE A 2 32.56 -4.29 34.85
N HIS A 3 33.07 -4.53 33.65
CA HIS A 3 34.17 -3.76 33.07
C HIS A 3 33.59 -2.74 32.10
N ALA A 4 34.23 -1.57 31.96
CA ALA A 4 33.75 -0.54 31.06
C ALA A 4 34.88 0.24 30.40
N PHE A 5 34.59 0.80 29.23
CA PHE A 5 35.43 1.81 28.59
C PHE A 5 34.59 2.73 27.69
N ILE A 6 35.19 3.87 27.31
CA ILE A 6 34.56 4.84 26.41
C ILE A 6 35.39 4.98 25.14
N LYS A 7 34.76 4.80 23.97
CA LYS A 7 35.35 5.20 22.69
C LYS A 7 34.94 6.64 22.37
N LYS A 8 35.90 7.56 22.47
CA LYS A 8 35.68 8.99 22.27
C LYS A 8 35.50 9.37 20.80
N GLY A 9 34.60 10.32 20.53
CA GLY A 9 34.46 10.98 19.23
C GLY A 9 34.03 10.07 18.09
N CYS A 10 33.30 9.00 18.39
CA CYS A 10 32.78 8.04 17.43
C CYS A 10 31.27 8.02 17.55
N PHE A 11 30.58 8.76 16.69
CA PHE A 11 29.11 8.68 16.60
C PHE A 11 28.73 7.50 15.72
N GLN A 12 27.88 6.62 16.25
CA GLN A 12 27.26 5.53 15.51
C GLN A 12 25.78 5.47 15.86
N ASP A 13 24.98 4.98 14.93
CA ASP A 13 23.56 4.80 15.18
C ASP A 13 23.27 3.64 16.15
N SER A 14 22.13 3.73 16.83
CA SER A 14 21.75 2.75 17.85
C SER A 14 21.60 1.33 17.31
N VAL A 15 21.19 1.14 16.06
CA VAL A 15 20.98 -0.20 15.47
C VAL A 15 22.32 -0.87 15.20
N SER A 16 23.26 -0.15 14.59
CA SER A 16 24.64 -0.61 14.39
C SER A 16 25.28 -0.98 15.71
N LEU A 17 25.11 -0.16 16.75
CA LEU A 17 25.63 -0.47 18.09
C LEU A 17 24.94 -1.68 18.72
N MET A 18 23.63 -1.86 18.56
CA MET A 18 22.92 -3.05 19.06
C MET A 18 23.40 -4.35 18.37
N ILE A 19 23.66 -4.31 17.06
CA ILE A 19 24.20 -5.46 16.32
C ILE A 19 25.61 -5.79 16.83
N ILE A 20 26.44 -4.76 17.01
CA ILE A 20 27.76 -4.93 17.62
C ILE A 20 27.63 -5.50 19.03
N SER A 21 26.72 -4.96 19.86
CA SER A 21 26.45 -5.42 21.22
C SER A 21 26.16 -6.93 21.26
N ARG A 22 25.25 -7.40 20.41
CA ARG A 22 24.91 -8.83 20.30
C ARG A 22 26.12 -9.66 19.87
N LYS A 23 26.84 -9.23 18.81
CA LYS A 23 28.04 -9.94 18.32
C LYS A 23 29.13 -10.03 19.38
N LEU A 24 29.37 -8.96 20.14
CA LEU A 24 30.38 -8.94 21.20
C LEU A 24 29.96 -9.82 22.39
N SER A 25 28.66 -9.94 22.66
CA SER A 25 28.10 -10.82 23.70
C SER A 25 28.24 -12.31 23.38
N GLU A 26 28.57 -12.68 22.14
CA GLU A 26 28.88 -14.06 21.75
C GLU A 26 30.34 -14.46 22.05
N SER A 27 31.14 -13.55 22.61
CA SER A 27 32.55 -13.81 22.94
C SER A 27 32.70 -14.79 24.11
N GLU A 28 33.69 -15.68 24.03
CA GLU A 28 34.03 -16.58 25.13
C GLU A 28 34.34 -15.79 26.42
N ASN A 29 33.88 -16.31 27.56
CA ASN A 29 34.05 -15.74 28.90
C ASN A 29 33.33 -14.40 29.17
N VAL A 30 32.42 -13.97 28.29
CA VAL A 30 31.55 -12.80 28.51
C VAL A 30 30.11 -13.26 28.68
N ASP A 31 29.42 -12.75 29.71
CA ASP A 31 27.99 -13.06 29.90
C ASP A 31 27.12 -12.21 28.98
N ASP A 32 27.44 -10.91 28.91
CA ASP A 32 26.71 -9.94 28.10
C ASP A 32 27.54 -8.66 27.89
N VAL A 33 27.40 -8.01 26.72
CA VAL A 33 28.02 -6.73 26.38
C VAL A 33 26.94 -5.75 25.97
N SER A 34 26.92 -4.57 26.59
CA SER A 34 26.08 -3.44 26.20
C SER A 34 26.92 -2.36 25.53
N VAL A 35 26.61 -2.04 24.28
CA VAL A 35 27.24 -0.96 23.51
C VAL A 35 26.19 0.09 23.16
N MET A 36 26.35 1.31 23.67
CA MET A 36 25.38 2.38 23.46
C MET A 36 26.07 3.73 23.25
N MET A 37 25.40 4.68 22.59
CA MET A 37 25.85 6.08 22.58
C MET A 37 25.72 6.70 23.97
N GLY A 38 26.64 7.59 24.35
CA GLY A 38 26.67 8.29 25.64
C GLY A 38 25.59 9.37 25.81
N THR A 39 24.39 9.17 25.27
CA THR A 39 23.23 10.07 25.46
C THR A 39 22.64 9.92 26.86
N PRO A 40 21.98 10.95 27.42
CA PRO A 40 21.33 10.84 28.74
C PRO A 40 20.34 9.67 28.84
N ALA A 41 19.53 9.46 27.80
CA ALA A 41 18.54 8.37 27.77
C ALA A 41 19.22 6.98 27.83
N ASN A 42 20.27 6.76 27.04
CA ASN A 42 21.01 5.50 27.04
C ASN A 42 21.75 5.28 28.36
N LYS A 43 22.29 6.34 28.98
CA LYS A 43 22.90 6.26 30.31
C LYS A 43 21.90 5.80 31.37
N SER A 44 20.68 6.37 31.38
CA SER A 44 19.60 5.90 32.25
C SER A 44 19.20 4.45 31.95
N LEU A 45 19.27 4.02 30.69
CA LEU A 45 19.02 2.63 30.32
C LEU A 45 20.10 1.69 30.86
N LEU A 46 21.39 2.05 30.73
CA LEU A 46 22.51 1.29 31.31
C LEU A 46 22.39 1.16 32.84
N GLU A 47 21.94 2.21 33.51
CA GLU A 47 21.64 2.18 34.95
C GLU A 47 20.51 1.22 35.30
N THR A 48 19.38 1.32 34.60
CA THR A 48 18.19 0.50 34.88
C THR A 48 18.41 -0.98 34.55
N THR A 49 19.25 -1.29 33.56
CA THR A 49 19.56 -2.65 33.09
C THR A 49 20.75 -3.29 33.81
N GLY A 50 21.33 -2.59 34.79
CA GLY A 50 22.44 -3.10 35.60
C GLY A 50 23.77 -3.18 34.86
N PHE A 51 23.98 -2.35 33.84
CA PHE A 51 25.24 -2.20 33.08
C PHE A 51 26.02 -0.92 33.43
N TRP A 52 25.61 -0.19 34.47
CA TRP A 52 26.24 1.07 34.83
C TRP A 52 27.68 0.89 35.33
N HIS A 53 28.52 1.85 34.96
CA HIS A 53 29.88 2.02 35.47
C HIS A 53 30.21 3.52 35.57
N ASP A 54 30.94 3.92 36.62
CA ASP A 54 31.20 5.34 36.93
C ASP A 54 31.96 6.08 35.83
N ASP A 55 32.76 5.37 35.03
CA ASP A 55 33.47 5.93 33.87
C ASP A 55 32.52 6.61 32.86
N PHE A 56 31.27 6.18 32.77
CA PHE A 56 30.27 6.74 31.86
C PHE A 56 29.81 8.15 32.22
N HIS A 57 30.13 8.67 33.41
CA HIS A 57 29.85 10.07 33.75
C HIS A 57 30.43 11.04 32.72
N GLY A 58 31.66 10.78 32.25
CA GLY A 58 32.37 11.63 31.30
C GLY A 58 32.02 11.41 29.81
N ALA A 59 31.13 10.48 29.48
CA ALA A 59 30.72 10.24 28.10
C ALA A 59 29.77 11.33 27.58
N THR A 60 29.92 11.72 26.33
CA THR A 60 29.01 12.64 25.64
C THR A 60 28.16 11.87 24.62
N PRO A 61 27.07 12.46 24.10
CA PRO A 61 26.34 11.97 22.93
C PRO A 61 27.18 11.64 21.68
N ASN A 62 28.45 12.07 21.59
CA ASN A 62 29.38 11.74 20.51
C ASN A 62 30.35 10.60 20.85
N ASP A 63 30.18 9.96 22.00
CA ASP A 63 31.03 8.87 22.49
C ASP A 63 30.23 7.56 22.58
N ILE A 64 30.90 6.42 22.40
CA ILE A 64 30.32 5.10 22.63
C ILE A 64 30.70 4.63 24.04
N CYS A 65 29.70 4.27 24.83
CA CYS A 65 29.82 3.59 26.11
C CYS A 65 29.76 2.07 25.88
N VAL A 66 30.74 1.34 26.43
CA VAL A 66 30.79 -0.12 26.36
C VAL A 66 30.85 -0.67 27.78
N ALA A 67 29.86 -1.48 28.16
CA ALA A 67 29.80 -2.19 29.42
C ALA A 67 29.88 -3.71 29.16
N ILE A 68 30.77 -4.40 29.87
CA ILE A 68 31.05 -5.83 29.71
C ILE A 68 30.73 -6.50 31.05
N ARG A 69 29.80 -7.43 31.04
CA ARG A 69 29.45 -8.26 32.19
C ARG A 69 30.12 -9.62 32.05
N THR A 70 30.89 -10.01 33.06
CA THR A 70 31.57 -11.32 33.09
C THR A 70 31.72 -11.83 34.52
N GLU A 71 31.55 -13.13 34.71
CA GLU A 71 31.89 -13.85 35.94
C GLU A 71 33.37 -14.32 35.97
N ALA A 72 34.07 -14.27 34.83
CA ALA A 72 35.46 -14.68 34.72
C ALA A 72 36.43 -13.64 35.31
N VAL A 73 37.45 -14.12 36.00
CA VAL A 73 38.56 -13.29 36.50
C VAL A 73 39.65 -13.28 35.43
N ASP A 74 39.39 -12.56 34.33
CA ASP A 74 40.34 -12.38 33.22
C ASP A 74 40.52 -10.89 32.88
N ASP A 75 41.69 -10.35 33.24
CA ASP A 75 42.06 -8.96 32.96
C ASP A 75 42.22 -8.67 31.45
N GLY A 76 42.34 -9.71 30.60
CA GLY A 76 42.49 -9.60 29.15
C GLY A 76 41.19 -9.34 28.39
N ILE A 77 40.03 -9.58 29.02
CA ILE A 77 38.73 -9.59 28.33
C ILE A 77 38.36 -8.21 27.76
N THR A 78 38.74 -7.14 28.47
CA THR A 78 38.50 -5.76 28.03
C THR A 78 39.28 -5.47 26.75
N GLN A 79 40.52 -5.96 26.62
CA GLN A 79 41.34 -5.75 25.42
C GLN A 79 40.81 -6.52 24.21
N VAL A 80 40.30 -7.74 24.43
CA VAL A 80 39.65 -8.54 23.39
C VAL A 80 38.43 -7.82 22.84
N ILE A 81 37.54 -7.35 23.72
CA ILE A 81 36.31 -6.63 23.32
C ILE A 81 36.64 -5.30 22.65
N VAL A 82 37.64 -4.55 23.13
CA VAL A 82 38.11 -3.32 22.46
C VAL A 82 38.54 -3.62 21.02
N ARG A 83 39.35 -4.66 20.80
CA ARG A 83 39.82 -5.03 19.47
C ARG A 83 38.67 -5.45 18.55
N GLN A 84 37.76 -6.29 19.04
CA GLN A 84 36.60 -6.75 18.26
C GLN A 84 35.65 -5.59 17.92
N LEU A 85 35.45 -4.64 18.85
CA LEU A 85 34.69 -3.42 18.59
C LEU A 85 35.35 -2.60 17.48
N GLU A 86 36.66 -2.40 17.53
CA GLU A 86 37.39 -1.65 16.50
C GLU A 86 37.31 -2.33 15.13
N GLU A 87 37.46 -3.65 15.08
CA GLU A 87 37.29 -4.44 13.84
C GLU A 87 35.86 -4.31 13.30
N ALA A 88 34.83 -4.38 14.16
CA ALA A 88 33.44 -4.22 13.75
C ALA A 88 33.13 -2.80 13.24
N LEU A 89 33.64 -1.77 13.91
CA LEU A 89 33.51 -0.37 13.48
C LEU A 89 34.26 -0.11 12.16
N GLN A 90 35.43 -0.71 11.96
CA GLN A 90 36.16 -0.63 10.69
C GLN A 90 35.42 -1.34 9.56
N GLN A 91 34.83 -2.51 9.81
CA GLN A 91 34.02 -3.22 8.82
C GLN A 91 32.79 -2.39 8.42
N LEU A 92 32.12 -1.73 9.38
CA LEU A 92 31.03 -0.79 9.10
C LEU A 92 31.48 0.42 8.25
N ALA A 93 32.72 0.88 8.47
CA ALA A 93 33.31 1.96 7.68
C ALA A 93 33.74 1.50 6.26
N GLN A 94 34.20 0.25 6.11
CA GLN A 94 34.80 -0.28 4.86
C GLN A 94 33.81 -1.05 3.97
N GLY A 95 32.63 -1.44 4.46
CA GLY A 95 31.65 -2.22 3.70
C GLY A 95 30.95 -1.46 2.57
N SER A 96 31.68 -0.96 1.55
CA SER A 96 31.16 -0.58 0.22
C SER A 96 32.30 -0.32 -0.78
N SER A 97 32.94 -1.38 -1.32
CA SER A 97 33.83 -1.27 -2.49
C SER A 97 33.18 -1.92 -3.72
N GLY A 98 32.06 -1.34 -4.16
CA GLY A 98 31.32 -1.68 -5.38
C GLY A 98 30.89 -0.38 -6.09
N SER A 99 30.84 -0.42 -7.42
CA SER A 99 30.81 0.72 -8.36
C SER A 99 29.79 1.83 -8.04
N GLN A 100 30.30 3.07 -8.02
CA GLN A 100 29.71 4.34 -7.53
C GLN A 100 29.82 4.52 -6.00
N SER A 101 30.70 5.41 -5.56
CA SER A 101 30.83 5.74 -4.14
C SER A 101 29.63 6.57 -3.68
N LEU A 102 28.96 6.13 -2.61
CA LEU A 102 27.90 6.91 -1.96
C LEU A 102 28.41 8.32 -1.64
N ILE A 103 27.70 9.36 -2.09
CA ILE A 103 28.07 10.75 -1.81
C ILE A 103 27.77 11.02 -0.34
N GLN A 104 28.81 11.38 0.41
CA GLN A 104 28.73 11.67 1.84
C GLN A 104 29.09 13.13 2.12
N VAL A 105 28.29 13.78 2.97
CA VAL A 105 28.50 15.16 3.39
C VAL A 105 28.29 15.29 4.90
N ARG A 106 28.89 16.32 5.51
CA ARG A 106 28.78 16.61 6.95
C ARG A 106 28.07 17.92 7.27
N ARG A 107 27.60 18.63 6.24
CA ARG A 107 26.84 19.88 6.37
C ARG A 107 25.62 19.80 5.50
N TRP A 108 24.50 20.30 6.02
CA TRP A 108 23.24 20.30 5.31
C TRP A 108 23.31 21.08 3.99
N GLU A 109 23.95 22.25 3.99
CA GLU A 109 24.13 23.09 2.78
C GLU A 109 24.89 22.33 1.69
N SER A 110 25.88 21.53 2.09
CA SER A 110 26.62 20.67 1.16
C SER A 110 25.75 19.56 0.59
N ALA A 111 24.78 19.03 1.36
CA ALA A 111 23.82 18.06 0.86
C ALA A 111 22.94 18.67 -0.23
N CYS A 112 22.34 19.84 0.02
CA CYS A 112 21.52 20.55 -0.96
C CYS A 112 22.30 20.97 -2.22
N GLN A 113 23.59 21.31 -2.08
CA GLN A 113 24.42 21.62 -3.25
C GLN A 113 24.76 20.38 -4.09
N LYS A 114 24.91 19.22 -3.45
CA LYS A 114 25.21 17.95 -4.13
C LYS A 114 23.97 17.31 -4.75
N LEU A 115 22.78 17.62 -4.23
CA LEU A 115 21.49 17.15 -4.76
C LEU A 115 20.48 18.32 -4.79
N PRO A 116 20.60 19.28 -5.73
CA PRO A 116 19.71 20.44 -5.80
C PRO A 116 18.23 20.11 -6.04
N GLU A 117 17.96 18.96 -6.66
CA GLU A 117 16.64 18.43 -6.97
C GLU A 117 16.02 17.61 -5.83
N ALA A 118 16.71 17.50 -4.68
CA ALA A 118 16.20 16.81 -3.51
C ALA A 118 14.77 17.28 -3.17
N ASN A 119 13.88 16.34 -2.92
CA ASN A 119 12.48 16.62 -2.58
C ASN A 119 11.99 15.84 -1.35
N LEU A 120 12.85 14.98 -0.78
CA LEU A 120 12.58 14.21 0.42
C LEU A 120 13.80 14.19 1.35
N ALA A 121 13.57 14.36 2.64
CA ALA A 121 14.56 14.08 3.68
C ALA A 121 14.16 12.81 4.46
N LEU A 122 15.03 11.81 4.50
CA LEU A 122 14.85 10.61 5.31
C LEU A 122 15.63 10.77 6.62
N VAL A 123 14.91 10.90 7.73
CA VAL A 123 15.44 11.18 9.07
C VAL A 123 15.37 9.94 9.94
N SER A 124 16.53 9.44 10.32
CA SER A 124 16.73 8.24 11.15
C SER A 124 17.80 8.45 12.24
N VAL A 125 17.93 9.68 12.73
CA VAL A 125 18.79 10.05 13.88
C VAL A 125 18.10 9.72 15.21
N ALA A 126 18.78 9.92 16.34
CA ALA A 126 18.14 9.77 17.65
C ALA A 126 16.93 10.73 17.80
N GLY A 127 15.83 10.22 18.37
CA GLY A 127 14.54 10.91 18.42
C GLY A 127 14.58 12.34 18.95
N GLU A 128 15.43 12.58 19.96
CA GLU A 128 15.60 13.91 20.57
C GLU A 128 16.11 15.01 19.61
N TYR A 129 16.67 14.64 18.45
CA TYR A 129 17.13 15.55 17.40
C TYR A 129 16.32 15.46 16.10
N ALA A 130 15.47 14.44 15.95
CA ALA A 130 14.77 14.19 14.70
C ALA A 130 13.80 15.33 14.33
N ALA A 131 13.11 15.91 15.32
CA ALA A 131 12.19 17.02 15.10
C ALA A 131 12.90 18.27 14.58
N GLU A 132 14.06 18.60 15.14
CA GLU A 132 14.86 19.76 14.72
C GLU A 132 15.34 19.59 13.27
N LEU A 133 15.81 18.40 12.92
CA LEU A 133 16.26 18.09 11.57
C LEU A 133 15.10 18.09 10.56
N ALA A 134 13.93 17.60 10.96
CA ALA A 134 12.71 17.68 10.15
C ALA A 134 12.29 19.14 9.91
N GLU A 135 12.36 20.02 10.92
CA GLU A 135 12.11 21.46 10.73
C GLU A 135 13.08 22.09 9.74
N GLN A 136 14.37 21.72 9.78
CA GLN A 136 15.39 22.21 8.84
C GLN A 136 15.09 21.78 7.40
N ALA A 137 14.57 20.55 7.21
CA ALA A 137 14.14 20.04 5.91
C ALA A 137 12.89 20.77 5.39
N LEU A 138 11.86 20.92 6.24
CA LEU A 138 10.63 21.66 5.91
C LEU A 138 10.91 23.13 5.59
N ALA A 139 11.89 23.76 6.27
CA ALA A 139 12.30 25.13 5.97
C ALA A 139 12.79 25.30 4.53
N ARG A 140 13.35 24.25 3.93
CA ARG A 140 13.85 24.20 2.54
C ARG A 140 12.88 23.52 1.57
N SER A 141 11.61 23.40 1.98
CA SER A 141 10.53 22.84 1.16
C SER A 141 10.74 21.38 0.71
N LEU A 142 11.39 20.58 1.56
CA LEU A 142 11.48 19.14 1.38
C LEU A 142 10.32 18.45 2.11
N ASN A 143 9.78 17.38 1.51
CA ASN A 143 8.98 16.41 2.25
C ASN A 143 9.89 15.70 3.27
N VAL A 144 9.31 15.12 4.31
CA VAL A 144 10.10 14.46 5.36
C VAL A 144 9.52 13.09 5.66
N MET A 145 10.39 12.08 5.73
CA MET A 145 10.09 10.81 6.38
C MET A 145 10.91 10.71 7.65
N ILE A 146 10.23 10.60 8.79
CA ILE A 146 10.82 10.45 10.11
C ILE A 146 10.67 8.97 10.50
N PHE A 147 11.72 8.22 10.22
CA PHE A 147 11.87 6.85 10.70
C PHE A 147 12.10 6.83 12.22
N SER A 148 12.80 7.84 12.74
CA SER A 148 13.13 7.97 14.16
C SER A 148 11.91 7.81 15.07
N ASP A 149 12.06 6.98 16.08
CA ASP A 149 11.16 6.89 17.23
C ASP A 149 11.58 7.90 18.33
N ASN A 150 10.83 7.99 19.43
CA ASN A 150 11.06 8.85 20.59
C ASN A 150 11.00 10.35 20.26
N VAL A 151 10.12 10.71 19.32
CA VAL A 151 9.75 12.11 19.03
C VAL A 151 8.46 12.45 19.79
N THR A 152 8.41 13.63 20.40
CA THR A 152 7.26 14.04 21.20
C THR A 152 6.02 14.23 20.34
N LEU A 153 4.84 14.09 20.96
CA LEU A 153 3.56 14.31 20.29
C LEU A 153 3.41 15.77 19.81
N ASP A 154 3.85 16.74 20.62
CA ASP A 154 3.81 18.16 20.27
C ASP A 154 4.68 18.48 19.05
N ASP A 155 5.86 17.87 18.97
CA ASP A 155 6.73 18.00 17.80
C ASP A 155 6.09 17.38 16.54
N GLU A 156 5.49 16.19 16.65
CA GLU A 156 4.77 15.54 15.54
C GLU A 156 3.65 16.44 15.01
N ILE A 157 2.78 16.94 15.90
CA ILE A 157 1.65 17.79 15.52
C ILE A 157 2.16 19.07 14.86
N ARG A 158 3.19 19.72 15.44
CA ARG A 158 3.79 20.94 14.89
C ARG A 158 4.35 20.71 13.48
N LEU A 159 5.10 19.64 13.29
CA LEU A 159 5.73 19.29 12.01
C LEU A 159 4.68 18.99 10.93
N LYS A 160 3.70 18.15 11.23
CA LYS A 160 2.64 17.78 10.29
C LYS A 160 1.77 18.97 9.88
N ARG A 161 1.40 19.84 10.83
CA ARG A 161 0.68 21.09 10.53
C ARG A 161 1.50 22.01 9.63
N ARG A 162 2.76 22.25 9.99
CA ARG A 162 3.67 23.10 9.19
C ARG A 162 3.87 22.55 7.78
N ALA A 163 3.96 21.23 7.62
CA ALA A 163 4.07 20.59 6.32
C ALA A 163 2.82 20.80 5.48
N ARG A 164 1.63 20.53 6.06
CA ARG A 164 0.35 20.77 5.39
C ARG A 164 0.18 22.24 4.95
N ASP A 165 0.52 23.19 5.81
CA ASP A 165 0.45 24.62 5.48
C ASP A 165 1.39 25.02 4.34
N LYS A 166 2.47 24.23 4.11
CA LYS A 166 3.41 24.39 3.01
C LYS A 166 3.08 23.55 1.77
N GLY A 167 2.01 22.74 1.79
CA GLY A 167 1.72 21.77 0.73
C GLY A 167 2.76 20.63 0.64
N LEU A 168 3.36 20.26 1.77
CA LEU A 168 4.35 19.18 1.91
C LEU A 168 3.79 18.04 2.76
N LEU A 169 4.41 16.88 2.64
CA LEU A 169 4.10 15.68 3.42
C LEU A 169 5.17 15.43 4.49
N VAL A 170 4.71 15.16 5.72
CA VAL A 170 5.52 14.56 6.78
C VAL A 170 4.99 13.17 7.07
N MET A 171 5.80 12.15 6.81
CA MET A 171 5.57 10.75 7.14
C MET A 171 6.27 10.46 8.47
N GLY A 172 5.55 10.02 9.49
CA GLY A 172 6.15 9.78 10.81
C GLY A 172 5.92 10.91 11.81
N PRO A 173 6.50 10.85 13.01
CA PRO A 173 7.55 9.92 13.49
C PRO A 173 7.11 8.46 13.59
N ASP A 174 8.09 7.57 13.83
CA ASP A 174 7.90 6.12 13.85
C ASP A 174 7.25 5.60 12.54
N CYS A 175 7.74 6.11 11.42
CA CYS A 175 7.35 5.64 10.08
C CYS A 175 8.37 4.62 9.57
N GLY A 176 8.07 3.34 9.77
CA GLY A 176 8.99 2.25 9.40
C GLY A 176 9.08 1.94 7.91
N THR A 177 8.04 2.24 7.12
CA THR A 177 7.90 1.77 5.73
C THR A 177 7.27 2.84 4.84
N ALA A 178 7.90 3.11 3.71
CA ALA A 178 7.27 3.79 2.57
C ALA A 178 7.94 3.38 1.23
N MET A 179 7.17 3.45 0.15
CA MET A 179 7.59 3.14 -1.22
C MET A 179 6.98 4.19 -2.15
N ILE A 180 7.73 5.21 -2.56
CA ILE A 180 7.18 6.33 -3.36
C ILE A 180 7.95 6.41 -4.67
N ALA A 181 7.26 6.45 -5.81
CA ALA A 181 7.89 6.40 -7.14
C ALA A 181 8.96 5.29 -7.25
N ASN A 182 8.63 4.07 -6.83
CA ASN A 182 9.54 2.92 -6.75
C ASN A 182 10.79 3.12 -5.87
N THR A 183 10.84 4.16 -5.04
CA THR A 183 11.95 4.45 -4.12
C THR A 183 11.73 3.75 -2.78
N PRO A 184 12.61 2.81 -2.37
CA PRO A 184 12.49 2.13 -1.09
C PRO A 184 12.93 3.05 0.07
N LEU A 185 12.03 3.33 1.00
CA LEU A 185 12.32 4.19 2.16
C LEU A 185 12.20 3.38 3.45
N ALA A 186 13.33 3.24 4.15
CA ALA A 186 13.49 2.37 5.32
C ALA A 186 13.15 0.91 5.03
N PHE A 187 12.23 0.27 5.78
CA PHE A 187 11.85 -1.13 5.56
C PHE A 187 10.83 -1.24 4.43
N ALA A 188 11.31 -1.46 3.21
CA ALA A 188 10.50 -1.52 1.99
C ALA A 188 10.70 -2.82 1.21
N ASN A 189 9.77 -3.14 0.31
CA ASN A 189 9.79 -4.31 -0.55
C ASN A 189 9.87 -3.88 -2.02
N VAL A 190 10.45 -4.72 -2.88
CA VAL A 190 10.40 -4.51 -4.33
C VAL A 190 9.03 -4.99 -4.81
N MET A 191 8.24 -4.07 -5.35
CA MET A 191 6.85 -4.30 -5.72
C MET A 191 6.67 -4.32 -7.24
N PRO A 192 5.76 -5.16 -7.78
CA PRO A 192 5.27 -4.99 -9.15
C PRO A 192 4.59 -3.63 -9.32
N GLU A 193 4.73 -3.05 -10.51
CA GLU A 193 3.99 -1.84 -10.88
C GLU A 193 2.51 -2.18 -11.10
N GLY A 194 1.62 -1.34 -10.59
CA GLY A 194 0.18 -1.47 -10.80
C GLY A 194 -0.55 -0.14 -10.57
N ASN A 195 -1.86 -0.20 -10.35
CA ASN A 195 -2.71 0.99 -10.21
C ASN A 195 -3.22 1.23 -8.76
N ILE A 196 -2.71 0.47 -7.77
CA ILE A 196 -3.15 0.54 -6.37
C ILE A 196 -2.25 1.50 -5.58
N GLY A 197 -2.81 2.59 -5.07
CA GLY A 197 -2.15 3.49 -4.14
C GLY A 197 -2.38 3.07 -2.69
N VAL A 198 -1.32 2.74 -1.95
CA VAL A 198 -1.38 2.28 -0.56
C VAL A 198 -1.07 3.43 0.40
N ILE A 199 -1.84 3.53 1.48
CA ILE A 199 -1.61 4.46 2.59
C ILE A 199 -1.63 3.65 3.89
N GLY A 200 -0.75 3.93 4.84
CA GLY A 200 -0.88 3.29 6.13
C GLY A 200 -0.17 3.91 7.33
N ALA A 201 -0.75 3.70 8.49
CA ALA A 201 -0.17 4.04 9.80
C ALA A 201 0.30 2.77 10.53
N SER A 202 0.99 1.90 9.79
CA SER A 202 1.56 0.63 10.29
C SER A 202 2.69 0.18 9.37
N GLY A 203 3.89 -0.06 9.90
CA GLY A 203 5.04 -0.51 9.11
C GLY A 203 4.78 -1.87 8.44
N THR A 204 4.74 -2.94 9.24
CA THR A 204 4.46 -4.30 8.73
C THR A 204 3.05 -4.44 8.17
N GLY A 205 2.08 -3.63 8.60
CA GLY A 205 0.75 -3.61 7.99
C GLY A 205 0.78 -3.18 6.52
N ILE A 206 1.60 -2.18 6.17
CA ILE A 206 1.84 -1.80 4.77
C ILE A 206 2.55 -2.93 4.02
N GLN A 207 3.64 -3.46 4.59
CA GLN A 207 4.44 -4.50 3.92
C GLN A 207 3.61 -5.75 3.62
N GLU A 208 2.83 -6.24 4.59
CA GLU A 208 2.00 -7.42 4.41
C GLU A 208 0.87 -7.17 3.40
N LEU A 209 0.19 -6.02 3.49
CA LEU A 209 -0.84 -5.66 2.50
C LEU A 209 -0.27 -5.62 1.08
N CYS A 210 0.90 -4.98 0.89
CA CYS A 210 1.58 -4.95 -0.39
C CYS A 210 2.00 -6.35 -0.84
N SER A 211 2.57 -7.18 0.05
CA SER A 211 2.95 -8.55 -0.25
C SER A 211 1.76 -9.38 -0.74
N GLN A 212 0.60 -9.25 -0.09
CA GLN A 212 -0.63 -9.95 -0.48
C GLN A 212 -1.17 -9.45 -1.82
N ILE A 213 -1.08 -8.15 -2.11
CA ILE A 213 -1.42 -7.57 -3.42
C ILE A 213 -0.57 -8.20 -4.54
N ALA A 214 0.75 -8.30 -4.33
CA ALA A 214 1.65 -8.93 -5.29
C ALA A 214 1.36 -10.43 -5.47
N LEU A 215 1.10 -11.16 -4.38
CA LEU A 215 0.71 -12.57 -4.44
C LEU A 215 -0.60 -12.79 -5.20
N ALA A 216 -1.52 -11.83 -5.15
CA ALA A 216 -2.77 -11.85 -5.88
C ALA A 216 -2.64 -11.39 -7.36
N GLY A 217 -1.41 -11.13 -7.83
CA GLY A 217 -1.12 -10.83 -9.24
C GLY A 217 -1.20 -9.36 -9.63
N GLU A 218 -1.37 -8.46 -8.68
CA GLU A 218 -1.48 -7.01 -8.92
C GLU A 218 -0.23 -6.26 -8.42
N GLY A 219 -0.15 -4.97 -8.71
CA GLY A 219 0.95 -4.10 -8.28
C GLY A 219 0.46 -2.81 -7.62
N ILE A 220 1.41 -2.02 -7.11
CA ILE A 220 1.12 -0.73 -6.48
C ILE A 220 1.71 0.42 -7.31
N THR A 221 1.18 1.62 -7.10
CA THR A 221 1.84 2.86 -7.52
C THR A 221 2.82 3.32 -6.44
N HIS A 222 2.31 3.47 -5.23
CA HIS A 222 3.00 4.01 -4.07
C HIS A 222 2.48 3.34 -2.79
N ALA A 223 3.29 3.33 -1.73
CA ALA A 223 2.90 3.05 -0.37
C ALA A 223 3.38 4.16 0.56
N ILE A 224 2.45 4.94 1.10
CA ILE A 224 2.74 6.11 1.94
C ILE A 224 2.55 5.75 3.41
N GLY A 225 3.65 5.65 4.14
CA GLY A 225 3.63 5.52 5.60
C GLY A 225 3.32 6.83 6.31
N LEU A 226 2.56 6.81 7.41
CA LEU A 226 2.07 8.01 8.08
C LEU A 226 2.70 8.27 9.46
N GLY A 227 3.33 7.25 10.03
CA GLY A 227 3.69 7.19 11.45
C GLY A 227 2.60 6.56 12.31
N GLY A 228 2.98 5.74 13.28
CA GLY A 228 2.04 4.89 14.04
C GLY A 228 0.98 5.64 14.85
N ARG A 229 1.21 6.94 15.15
CA ARG A 229 0.30 7.78 15.95
C ARG A 229 -0.59 8.72 15.11
N ASP A 230 -0.45 8.75 13.79
CA ASP A 230 -1.14 9.74 12.96
C ASP A 230 -2.67 9.71 13.15
N LEU A 231 -3.22 8.53 13.36
CA LEU A 231 -4.66 8.29 13.51
C LEU A 231 -5.16 8.43 14.96
N SER A 232 -4.30 8.89 15.88
CA SER A 232 -4.71 9.20 17.26
C SER A 232 -5.63 10.43 17.30
N ALA A 233 -6.38 10.58 18.39
CA ALA A 233 -7.27 11.73 18.57
C ALA A 233 -6.50 13.07 18.61
N GLU A 234 -5.28 13.06 19.13
CA GLU A 234 -4.43 14.24 19.30
C GLU A 234 -3.80 14.70 17.99
N VAL A 235 -3.34 13.76 17.15
CA VAL A 235 -2.76 14.10 15.83
C VAL A 235 -3.86 14.39 14.81
N GLY A 236 -4.95 13.62 14.83
CA GLY A 236 -6.15 13.90 14.02
C GLY A 236 -5.99 13.56 12.54
N GLY A 237 -5.09 12.65 12.17
CA GLY A 237 -4.96 12.13 10.80
C GLY A 237 -4.41 13.13 9.79
N ILE A 238 -3.58 14.10 10.22
CA ILE A 238 -3.08 15.18 9.34
C ILE A 238 -2.37 14.60 8.11
N SER A 239 -1.49 13.62 8.31
CA SER A 239 -0.76 13.02 7.19
C SER A 239 -1.63 12.07 6.39
N ALA A 240 -2.56 11.35 7.03
CA ALA A 240 -3.55 10.52 6.33
C ALA A 240 -4.38 11.34 5.33
N LEU A 241 -4.90 12.49 5.77
CA LEU A 241 -5.67 13.41 4.90
C LEU A 241 -4.80 13.93 3.76
N THR A 242 -3.58 14.36 4.06
CA THR A 242 -2.63 14.84 3.04
C THR A 242 -2.29 13.75 2.02
N ALA A 243 -2.09 12.51 2.47
CA ALA A 243 -1.81 11.37 1.59
C ALA A 243 -3.01 11.00 0.70
N LEU A 244 -4.23 11.07 1.23
CA LEU A 244 -5.46 10.88 0.46
C LEU A 244 -5.62 11.96 -0.62
N ASP A 245 -5.36 13.23 -0.29
CA ASP A 245 -5.39 14.33 -1.27
C ASP A 245 -4.35 14.11 -2.39
N ILE A 246 -3.11 13.77 -2.01
CA ILE A 246 -2.01 13.48 -2.93
C ILE A 246 -2.39 12.35 -3.90
N LEU A 247 -2.83 11.20 -3.38
CA LEU A 247 -3.19 10.04 -4.22
C LEU A 247 -4.51 10.23 -4.96
N SER A 248 -5.43 11.07 -4.48
CA SER A 248 -6.65 11.41 -5.21
C SER A 248 -6.33 12.14 -6.52
N THR A 249 -5.28 12.96 -6.55
CA THR A 249 -4.83 13.66 -7.76
C THR A 249 -3.94 12.84 -8.69
N ASP A 250 -3.43 11.69 -8.26
CA ASP A 250 -2.59 10.83 -9.09
C ASP A 250 -3.42 9.93 -10.02
N GLU A 251 -3.33 10.14 -11.33
CA GLU A 251 -4.05 9.35 -12.33
C GLU A 251 -3.58 7.88 -12.42
N LYS A 252 -2.37 7.58 -11.95
CA LYS A 252 -1.88 6.20 -11.89
C LYS A 252 -2.54 5.42 -10.76
N SER A 253 -2.77 6.07 -9.61
CA SER A 253 -3.46 5.50 -8.45
C SER A 253 -4.96 5.47 -8.69
N GLN A 254 -5.47 4.42 -9.30
CA GLN A 254 -6.89 4.30 -9.66
C GLN A 254 -7.72 3.68 -8.52
N VAL A 255 -7.08 2.85 -7.69
CA VAL A 255 -7.67 2.25 -6.49
C VAL A 255 -6.81 2.62 -5.30
N LEU A 256 -7.42 2.90 -4.15
CA LEU A 256 -6.70 3.20 -2.91
C LEU A 256 -6.88 2.05 -1.91
N ALA A 257 -5.82 1.73 -1.16
CA ALA A 257 -5.89 0.80 -0.05
C ALA A 257 -5.28 1.45 1.21
N PHE A 258 -6.03 1.45 2.31
CA PHE A 258 -5.67 2.12 3.54
C PHE A 258 -5.57 1.11 4.69
N VAL A 259 -4.46 1.12 5.43
CA VAL A 259 -4.25 0.22 6.58
C VAL A 259 -3.79 0.98 7.82
N SER A 260 -4.51 0.82 8.93
CA SER A 260 -4.06 1.32 10.23
C SER A 260 -4.53 0.44 11.39
N LYS A 261 -3.95 0.67 12.56
CA LYS A 261 -4.60 0.31 13.84
C LYS A 261 -5.93 1.05 13.98
N PRO A 262 -6.85 0.65 14.89
CA PRO A 262 -8.13 1.31 15.05
C PRO A 262 -7.96 2.80 15.36
N PRO A 263 -8.46 3.70 14.51
CA PRO A 263 -8.49 5.12 14.81
C PRO A 263 -9.51 5.42 15.93
N ALA A 264 -9.34 6.56 16.60
CA ALA A 264 -10.39 7.13 17.44
C ALA A 264 -11.65 7.42 16.59
N ASP A 265 -12.85 7.26 17.17
CA ASP A 265 -14.13 7.33 16.43
C ASP A 265 -14.29 8.60 15.59
N ALA A 266 -14.00 9.77 16.17
CA ALA A 266 -14.05 11.04 15.46
C ALA A 266 -13.08 11.06 14.28
N VAL A 267 -11.84 10.60 14.47
CA VAL A 267 -10.82 10.57 13.40
C VAL A 267 -11.24 9.59 12.30
N ARG A 268 -11.77 8.42 12.66
CA ARG A 268 -12.29 7.43 11.71
C ARG A 268 -13.31 8.03 10.75
N GLN A 269 -14.29 8.76 11.29
CA GLN A 269 -15.33 9.41 10.50
C GLN A 269 -14.75 10.45 9.53
N HIS A 270 -13.77 11.24 9.98
CA HIS A 270 -13.10 12.23 9.12
C HIS A 270 -12.31 11.57 7.99
N ILE A 271 -11.61 10.47 8.28
CA ILE A 271 -10.85 9.72 7.28
C ILE A 271 -11.78 9.04 6.27
N ILE A 272 -12.86 8.40 6.72
CA ILE A 272 -13.86 7.80 5.81
C ILE A 272 -14.48 8.88 4.91
N ALA A 273 -14.82 10.06 5.45
CA ALA A 273 -15.33 11.17 4.66
C ALA A 273 -14.32 11.64 3.59
N ALA A 274 -13.02 11.71 3.95
CA ALA A 274 -11.96 12.03 3.00
C ALA A 274 -11.79 10.95 1.91
N MET A 275 -11.85 9.67 2.29
CA MET A 275 -11.84 8.54 1.33
C MET A 275 -13.00 8.64 0.34
N LYS A 276 -14.21 8.99 0.83
CA LYS A 276 -15.38 9.23 -0.02
C LYS A 276 -15.15 10.38 -1.00
N ALA A 277 -14.63 11.49 -0.51
CA ALA A 277 -14.34 12.67 -1.31
C ALA A 277 -13.33 12.42 -2.45
N THR A 278 -12.48 11.40 -2.36
CA THR A 278 -11.55 11.05 -3.45
C THR A 278 -12.25 10.62 -4.73
N GLY A 279 -13.48 10.09 -4.63
CA GLY A 279 -14.23 9.50 -5.75
C GLY A 279 -13.66 8.19 -6.31
N LYS A 280 -12.48 7.76 -5.87
CA LYS A 280 -11.82 6.51 -6.29
C LYS A 280 -12.29 5.34 -5.45
N PRO A 281 -12.33 4.10 -5.95
CA PRO A 281 -12.55 2.94 -5.10
C PRO A 281 -11.48 2.87 -3.99
N VAL A 282 -11.90 2.78 -2.73
CA VAL A 282 -11.01 2.71 -1.57
C VAL A 282 -11.29 1.46 -0.76
N VAL A 283 -10.26 0.71 -0.39
CA VAL A 283 -10.34 -0.32 0.65
C VAL A 283 -9.82 0.25 1.95
N ALA A 284 -10.65 0.23 2.99
CA ALA A 284 -10.32 0.68 4.33
C ALA A 284 -10.17 -0.52 5.29
N LEU A 285 -8.95 -0.76 5.75
CA LEU A 285 -8.61 -1.74 6.77
C LEU A 285 -8.24 -1.03 8.08
N PHE A 286 -9.15 -1.11 9.05
CA PHE A 286 -8.91 -0.68 10.42
C PHE A 286 -8.73 -1.94 11.29
N LEU A 287 -7.48 -2.33 11.56
CA LEU A 287 -7.14 -3.61 12.19
C LEU A 287 -7.80 -3.78 13.57
N GLY A 288 -8.69 -4.76 13.72
CA GLY A 288 -9.41 -4.98 14.98
C GLY A 288 -10.70 -4.15 15.13
N PHE A 289 -11.14 -3.48 14.06
CA PHE A 289 -12.47 -2.89 13.93
C PHE A 289 -13.26 -3.66 12.86
N SER A 290 -14.50 -4.03 13.19
CA SER A 290 -15.44 -4.60 12.22
C SER A 290 -16.50 -3.56 11.88
N SER A 291 -16.54 -3.17 10.61
CA SER A 291 -17.59 -2.27 10.11
C SER A 291 -18.95 -2.99 10.12
N PRO A 292 -20.05 -2.30 10.48
CA PRO A 292 -21.40 -2.88 10.40
C PRO A 292 -21.85 -3.12 8.95
N VAL A 293 -21.18 -2.51 7.98
CA VAL A 293 -21.46 -2.62 6.55
C VAL A 293 -20.17 -2.97 5.79
N ALA A 294 -20.30 -3.82 4.78
CA ALA A 294 -19.16 -4.20 3.94
C ALA A 294 -18.69 -3.04 3.02
N ARG A 295 -19.59 -2.13 2.69
CA ARG A 295 -19.34 -1.02 1.76
C ARG A 295 -20.19 0.20 2.11
N GLU A 296 -19.58 1.38 1.98
CA GLU A 296 -20.26 2.67 1.95
C GLU A 296 -19.79 3.46 0.72
N GLU A 297 -20.67 3.68 -0.25
CA GLU A 297 -20.37 4.42 -1.48
C GLU A 297 -19.16 3.81 -2.25
N ASN A 298 -18.03 4.49 -2.31
CA ASN A 298 -16.77 4.04 -2.91
C ASN A 298 -15.80 3.37 -1.91
N VAL A 299 -16.16 3.31 -0.62
CA VAL A 299 -15.32 2.76 0.45
C VAL A 299 -15.76 1.33 0.78
N TRP A 300 -14.81 0.39 0.70
CA TRP A 300 -14.98 -1.02 1.03
C TRP A 300 -14.24 -1.32 2.33
N PHE A 301 -14.90 -1.95 3.29
CA PHE A 301 -14.30 -2.25 4.58
C PHE A 301 -13.77 -3.67 4.61
N ALA A 302 -12.53 -3.83 5.08
CA ALA A 302 -11.89 -5.11 5.32
C ALA A 302 -11.56 -5.28 6.81
N SER A 303 -11.48 -6.52 7.27
CA SER A 303 -11.13 -6.88 8.64
C SER A 303 -9.74 -7.51 8.77
N THR A 304 -9.20 -8.08 7.69
CA THR A 304 -7.86 -8.69 7.64
C THR A 304 -7.00 -8.14 6.50
N LEU A 305 -5.68 -8.35 6.59
CA LEU A 305 -4.70 -7.88 5.60
C LEU A 305 -4.88 -8.57 4.24
N ASP A 306 -5.10 -9.88 4.23
CA ASP A 306 -5.32 -10.65 3.00
C ASP A 306 -6.68 -10.32 2.36
N GLU A 307 -7.72 -10.12 3.18
CA GLU A 307 -9.03 -9.68 2.69
C GLU A 307 -8.94 -8.30 2.04
N ALA A 308 -8.24 -7.36 2.69
CA ALA A 308 -8.02 -6.03 2.14
C ALA A 308 -7.28 -6.08 0.80
N ALA A 309 -6.25 -6.92 0.69
CA ALA A 309 -5.53 -7.15 -0.56
C ALA A 309 -6.45 -7.74 -1.65
N ARG A 310 -7.21 -8.79 -1.33
CA ARG A 310 -8.15 -9.42 -2.28
C ARG A 310 -9.18 -8.43 -2.80
N LEU A 311 -9.72 -7.57 -1.92
CA LEU A 311 -10.64 -6.49 -2.31
C LEU A 311 -9.93 -5.43 -3.17
N ALA A 312 -8.72 -5.02 -2.81
CA ALA A 312 -7.96 -4.03 -3.59
C ALA A 312 -7.65 -4.55 -5.00
N CYS A 313 -7.28 -5.83 -5.12
CA CYS A 313 -7.03 -6.48 -6.41
C CYS A 313 -8.29 -6.63 -7.25
N LEU A 314 -9.42 -7.01 -6.64
CA LEU A 314 -10.72 -7.03 -7.32
C LEU A 314 -11.07 -5.66 -7.89
N LEU A 315 -10.93 -4.60 -7.09
CA LEU A 315 -11.20 -3.24 -7.52
C LEU A 315 -10.21 -2.78 -8.59
N SER A 316 -8.93 -3.19 -8.51
CA SER A 316 -7.90 -2.89 -9.51
C SER A 316 -8.33 -3.39 -10.88
N ARG A 317 -8.66 -4.69 -10.99
CA ARG A 317 -9.04 -5.32 -12.27
C ARG A 317 -10.29 -4.69 -12.87
N VAL A 318 -11.33 -4.51 -12.05
CA VAL A 318 -12.58 -3.86 -12.51
C VAL A 318 -12.31 -2.45 -13.01
N THR A 319 -11.49 -1.68 -12.31
CA THR A 319 -11.19 -0.29 -12.69
C THR A 319 -10.36 -0.24 -13.97
N SER A 320 -9.37 -1.12 -14.12
CA SER A 320 -8.56 -1.26 -15.33
C SER A 320 -9.41 -1.64 -16.54
N GLN A 321 -10.24 -2.69 -16.43
CA GLN A 321 -11.13 -3.14 -17.50
C GLN A 321 -12.12 -2.05 -17.90
N ARG A 322 -12.73 -1.37 -16.92
CA ARG A 322 -13.64 -0.25 -17.19
C ARG A 322 -12.96 0.87 -17.95
N LYS A 323 -11.70 1.20 -17.64
CA LYS A 323 -10.96 2.30 -18.28
C LYS A 323 -10.80 2.09 -19.79
N GLU A 324 -10.74 0.83 -20.23
CA GLU A 324 -10.68 0.45 -21.64
C GLU A 324 -12.04 0.57 -22.36
N MET A 325 -13.13 0.72 -21.60
CA MET A 325 -14.52 0.69 -22.09
C MET A 325 -15.22 2.03 -21.87
N VAL A 326 -15.39 2.83 -22.93
CA VAL A 326 -16.13 4.10 -22.84
C VAL A 326 -17.63 3.83 -22.75
N SER A 327 -18.27 4.25 -21.65
CA SER A 327 -19.70 4.06 -21.45
C SER A 327 -20.48 5.37 -21.37
N THR A 328 -21.60 5.39 -22.09
CA THR A 328 -22.62 6.44 -22.10
C THR A 328 -23.76 6.19 -21.11
N GLY A 329 -23.67 5.12 -20.32
CA GLY A 329 -24.72 4.68 -19.39
C GLY A 329 -25.86 3.90 -20.06
N GLY A 330 -26.70 3.25 -19.25
CA GLY A 330 -27.86 2.43 -19.67
C GLY A 330 -28.09 1.25 -18.74
N VAL A 331 -28.70 0.16 -19.22
CA VAL A 331 -29.14 -0.96 -18.36
C VAL A 331 -28.39 -2.27 -18.58
N ILE A 332 -28.49 -3.17 -17.60
CA ILE A 332 -27.84 -4.48 -17.55
C ILE A 332 -28.87 -5.57 -17.88
N ARG A 333 -28.49 -6.55 -18.70
CA ARG A 333 -29.26 -7.77 -18.96
C ARG A 333 -28.40 -8.99 -18.66
N GLY A 334 -28.73 -9.72 -17.60
CA GLY A 334 -28.17 -11.05 -17.32
C GLY A 334 -29.04 -12.12 -17.95
N LEU A 335 -28.46 -12.95 -18.80
CA LEU A 335 -29.14 -14.07 -19.44
C LEU A 335 -28.41 -15.35 -19.02
N TYR A 336 -28.78 -15.88 -17.86
CA TYR A 336 -28.11 -17.01 -17.24
C TYR A 336 -28.75 -18.34 -17.62
N THR A 337 -27.96 -19.41 -17.62
CA THR A 337 -28.41 -20.78 -17.90
C THR A 337 -28.41 -21.67 -16.67
N GLY A 338 -27.61 -21.35 -15.65
CA GLY A 338 -27.65 -21.98 -14.33
C GLY A 338 -28.35 -21.12 -13.28
N GLY A 339 -29.45 -21.61 -12.72
CA GLY A 339 -30.29 -20.84 -11.79
C GLY A 339 -29.57 -20.35 -10.54
N THR A 340 -28.69 -21.15 -9.93
CA THR A 340 -27.89 -20.70 -8.76
C THR A 340 -26.96 -19.54 -9.11
N LEU A 341 -26.34 -19.57 -10.30
CA LEU A 341 -25.46 -18.50 -10.75
C LEU A 341 -26.26 -17.23 -11.03
N ALA A 342 -27.47 -17.37 -11.60
CA ALA A 342 -28.40 -16.26 -11.80
C ALA A 342 -28.80 -15.60 -10.47
N ALA A 343 -29.16 -16.40 -9.47
CA ALA A 343 -29.57 -15.92 -8.16
C ALA A 343 -28.43 -15.21 -7.40
N GLU A 344 -27.21 -15.77 -7.42
CA GLU A 344 -26.05 -15.11 -6.81
C GLU A 344 -25.69 -13.81 -7.52
N ALA A 345 -25.69 -13.81 -8.86
CA ALA A 345 -25.45 -12.60 -9.65
C ALA A 345 -26.49 -11.51 -9.37
N ALA A 346 -27.77 -11.89 -9.22
CA ALA A 346 -28.85 -10.98 -8.86
C ALA A 346 -28.63 -10.36 -7.48
N GLY A 347 -28.31 -11.16 -6.45
CA GLY A 347 -28.03 -10.67 -5.10
C GLY A 347 -26.85 -9.72 -5.03
N LEU A 348 -25.74 -10.07 -5.70
CA LEU A 348 -24.55 -9.22 -5.78
C LEU A 348 -24.84 -7.89 -6.48
N LEU A 349 -25.49 -7.95 -7.65
CA LEU A 349 -25.82 -6.76 -8.43
C LEU A 349 -26.82 -5.85 -7.68
N ALA A 350 -27.81 -6.44 -7.01
CA ALA A 350 -28.76 -5.68 -6.19
C ALA A 350 -28.04 -4.89 -5.09
N GLY A 351 -27.06 -5.51 -4.42
CA GLY A 351 -26.20 -4.86 -3.43
C GLY A 351 -25.38 -3.70 -4.01
N TYR A 352 -24.88 -3.81 -5.25
CA TYR A 352 -24.12 -2.72 -5.89
C TYR A 352 -24.98 -1.57 -6.40
N LEU A 353 -26.24 -1.84 -6.77
CA LEU A 353 -27.21 -0.84 -7.20
C LEU A 353 -27.95 -0.20 -6.01
N GLY A 354 -27.89 -0.81 -4.81
CA GLY A 354 -28.64 -0.35 -3.64
C GLY A 354 -30.14 -0.62 -3.75
N VAL A 355 -30.53 -1.66 -4.48
CA VAL A 355 -31.92 -2.07 -4.68
C VAL A 355 -32.24 -3.31 -3.86
N ALA A 356 -33.51 -3.49 -3.50
CA ALA A 356 -33.93 -4.68 -2.77
C ALA A 356 -33.90 -5.90 -3.70
N THR A 357 -33.45 -7.04 -3.17
CA THR A 357 -33.66 -8.34 -3.83
C THR A 357 -35.12 -8.73 -3.70
N ASP A 358 -35.72 -9.25 -4.76
CA ASP A 358 -37.07 -9.80 -4.68
C ASP A 358 -37.07 -11.05 -3.79
N THR A 359 -38.13 -11.20 -2.99
CA THR A 359 -38.32 -12.40 -2.16
C THR A 359 -38.99 -13.54 -2.93
N GLU A 360 -39.61 -13.23 -4.06
CA GLU A 360 -40.24 -14.16 -4.99
C GLU A 360 -39.79 -13.89 -6.42
N HIS A 361 -39.06 -14.85 -7.00
CA HIS A 361 -38.55 -14.76 -8.37
C HIS A 361 -39.54 -15.42 -9.34
N HIS A 362 -40.60 -14.69 -9.71
CA HIS A 362 -41.62 -15.21 -10.62
C HIS A 362 -41.05 -15.42 -12.03
N HIS A 363 -41.31 -16.58 -12.64
CA HIS A 363 -40.95 -16.91 -14.03
C HIS A 363 -39.46 -16.71 -14.37
N GLY A 364 -38.56 -17.14 -13.47
CA GLY A 364 -37.11 -17.05 -13.68
C GLY A 364 -36.53 -15.63 -13.62
N MET A 365 -37.31 -14.60 -13.26
CA MET A 365 -36.79 -13.24 -13.09
C MET A 365 -36.11 -13.10 -11.72
N MET A 366 -34.78 -13.12 -11.69
CA MET A 366 -33.99 -13.07 -10.45
C MET A 366 -33.75 -11.64 -9.94
N LEU A 367 -33.79 -10.66 -10.83
CA LEU A 367 -33.74 -9.23 -10.49
C LEU A 367 -34.48 -8.45 -11.57
N ASP A 368 -35.37 -7.53 -11.19
CA ASP A 368 -35.93 -6.51 -12.08
C ASP A 368 -36.04 -5.17 -11.35
N ALA A 369 -35.04 -4.31 -11.50
CA ALA A 369 -34.96 -3.04 -10.78
C ALA A 369 -34.36 -1.95 -11.66
N ASP A 370 -35.02 -0.78 -11.73
CA ASP A 370 -34.60 0.38 -12.54
C ASP A 370 -34.29 0.03 -14.00
N GLY A 371 -34.99 -0.98 -14.52
CA GLY A 371 -34.80 -1.52 -15.85
C GLY A 371 -33.56 -2.40 -16.02
N HIS A 372 -32.78 -2.71 -14.97
CA HIS A 372 -31.76 -3.77 -14.94
C HIS A 372 -32.44 -5.12 -14.68
N GLN A 373 -32.03 -6.16 -15.41
CA GLN A 373 -32.64 -7.49 -15.27
C GLN A 373 -31.59 -8.60 -15.19
N ILE A 374 -31.81 -9.60 -14.32
CA ILE A 374 -31.09 -10.87 -14.30
C ILE A 374 -32.12 -12.00 -14.45
N ILE A 375 -31.96 -12.84 -15.47
CA ILE A 375 -32.93 -13.86 -15.85
C ILE A 375 -32.28 -15.23 -15.79
N ASP A 376 -32.91 -16.16 -15.09
CA ASP A 376 -32.66 -17.60 -15.17
C ASP A 376 -33.48 -18.20 -16.32
N LEU A 377 -32.81 -18.54 -17.42
CA LEU A 377 -33.45 -19.18 -18.57
C LEU A 377 -33.71 -20.67 -18.35
N GLY A 378 -33.22 -21.25 -17.25
CA GLY A 378 -33.46 -22.64 -16.86
C GLY A 378 -34.84 -22.86 -16.23
N ASP A 379 -35.51 -21.79 -15.82
CA ASP A 379 -36.85 -21.83 -15.23
C ASP A 379 -37.89 -22.47 -16.17
N ASP A 380 -38.87 -23.17 -15.58
CA ASP A 380 -39.96 -23.85 -16.29
C ASP A 380 -40.67 -22.92 -17.28
N PHE A 381 -40.80 -21.63 -16.96
CA PHE A 381 -41.41 -20.64 -17.84
C PHE A 381 -40.72 -20.55 -19.21
N TYR A 382 -39.40 -20.68 -19.26
CA TYR A 382 -38.62 -20.56 -20.50
C TYR A 382 -38.40 -21.90 -21.20
N THR A 383 -38.61 -23.02 -20.50
CA THR A 383 -38.34 -24.38 -21.00
C THR A 383 -39.57 -25.14 -21.47
N VAL A 384 -40.79 -24.57 -21.36
CA VAL A 384 -42.00 -25.20 -21.93
C VAL A 384 -41.84 -25.47 -23.43
N GLY A 385 -41.81 -26.75 -23.80
CA GLY A 385 -41.69 -27.21 -25.19
C GLY A 385 -40.29 -27.05 -25.80
N ARG A 386 -39.25 -26.83 -24.98
CA ARG A 386 -37.85 -26.66 -25.41
C ARG A 386 -36.88 -27.40 -24.48
N PRO A 387 -35.68 -27.80 -24.95
CA PRO A 387 -34.64 -28.31 -24.05
C PRO A 387 -34.14 -27.23 -23.07
N HIS A 388 -33.56 -27.67 -21.96
CA HIS A 388 -32.91 -26.79 -20.99
C HIS A 388 -31.76 -25.99 -21.65
N PRO A 389 -31.57 -24.70 -21.34
CA PRO A 389 -30.60 -23.83 -22.03
C PRO A 389 -29.13 -24.23 -21.88
N MET A 390 -28.78 -25.01 -20.85
CA MET A 390 -27.43 -25.59 -20.71
C MET A 390 -27.14 -26.67 -21.77
N ILE A 391 -28.18 -27.28 -22.35
CA ILE A 391 -28.08 -28.34 -23.36
C ILE A 391 -28.20 -27.73 -24.75
N ASP A 392 -29.23 -26.90 -24.96
CA ASP A 392 -29.53 -26.23 -26.22
C ASP A 392 -29.49 -24.69 -26.04
N PRO A 393 -28.50 -24.00 -26.63
CA PRO A 393 -28.35 -22.56 -26.45
C PRO A 393 -29.29 -21.73 -27.33
N ALA A 394 -30.18 -22.35 -28.14
CA ALA A 394 -30.98 -21.65 -29.15
C ALA A 394 -31.80 -20.49 -28.60
N LEU A 395 -32.52 -20.68 -27.48
CA LEU A 395 -33.33 -19.62 -26.87
C LEU A 395 -32.46 -18.47 -26.39
N ARG A 396 -31.40 -18.76 -25.62
CA ARG A 396 -30.48 -17.74 -25.11
C ARG A 396 -29.85 -16.96 -26.26
N ASN A 397 -29.37 -17.64 -27.29
CA ASN A 397 -28.75 -17.02 -28.45
C ASN A 397 -29.72 -16.14 -29.23
N GLN A 398 -31.00 -16.54 -29.33
CA GLN A 398 -32.03 -15.69 -29.92
C GLN A 398 -32.26 -14.42 -29.09
N LEU A 399 -32.32 -14.53 -27.76
CA LEU A 399 -32.49 -13.37 -26.87
C LEU A 399 -31.28 -12.42 -26.94
N ILE A 400 -30.05 -12.97 -26.93
CA ILE A 400 -28.81 -12.20 -27.10
C ILE A 400 -28.84 -11.43 -28.42
N ALA A 401 -29.12 -12.10 -29.55
CA ALA A 401 -29.20 -11.44 -30.85
C ALA A 401 -30.29 -10.34 -30.87
N GLY A 402 -31.41 -10.59 -30.20
CA GLY A 402 -32.50 -9.62 -30.03
C GLY A 402 -32.12 -8.34 -29.28
N LEU A 403 -31.05 -8.36 -28.47
CA LEU A 403 -30.52 -7.16 -27.82
C LEU A 403 -30.02 -6.13 -28.84
N GLY A 404 -29.73 -6.52 -30.09
CA GLY A 404 -29.39 -5.58 -31.16
C GLY A 404 -30.45 -4.49 -31.38
N ALA A 405 -31.73 -4.81 -31.14
CA ALA A 405 -32.84 -3.86 -31.24
C ALA A 405 -33.13 -3.07 -29.94
N GLN A 406 -32.33 -3.25 -28.89
CA GLN A 406 -32.56 -2.68 -27.56
C GLN A 406 -31.41 -1.76 -27.12
N PRO A 407 -31.22 -0.59 -27.76
CA PRO A 407 -30.06 0.28 -27.57
C PRO A 407 -29.80 0.70 -26.11
N GLN A 408 -30.84 0.74 -25.28
CA GLN A 408 -30.76 1.01 -23.85
C GLN A 408 -29.96 -0.04 -23.07
N VAL A 409 -29.91 -1.29 -23.57
CA VAL A 409 -29.11 -2.36 -22.96
C VAL A 409 -27.65 -2.17 -23.34
N ARG A 410 -26.81 -1.95 -22.35
CA ARG A 410 -25.37 -1.65 -22.50
C ARG A 410 -24.48 -2.79 -22.09
N VAL A 411 -24.93 -3.58 -21.12
CA VAL A 411 -24.16 -4.68 -20.54
C VAL A 411 -24.99 -5.95 -20.60
N LEU A 412 -24.40 -6.99 -21.19
CA LEU A 412 -24.88 -8.36 -21.18
C LEU A 412 -24.03 -9.16 -20.19
N LEU A 413 -24.66 -9.75 -19.18
CA LEU A 413 -24.03 -10.73 -18.28
C LEU A 413 -24.41 -12.15 -18.69
N VAL A 414 -23.42 -13.03 -18.78
CA VAL A 414 -23.61 -14.42 -19.21
C VAL A 414 -22.74 -15.40 -18.41
N ASP A 415 -23.31 -16.51 -17.97
CA ASP A 415 -22.57 -17.70 -17.54
C ASP A 415 -22.29 -18.64 -18.72
N VAL A 416 -21.11 -19.25 -18.76
CA VAL A 416 -20.77 -20.31 -19.72
C VAL A 416 -20.45 -21.56 -18.92
N VAL A 417 -21.45 -22.43 -18.76
CA VAL A 417 -21.30 -23.68 -18.01
C VAL A 417 -20.95 -24.81 -18.98
N ILE A 418 -19.76 -25.40 -18.80
CA ILE A 418 -19.24 -26.51 -19.61
C ILE A 418 -19.21 -27.83 -18.82
N GLY A 419 -18.72 -28.90 -19.44
CA GLY A 419 -18.68 -30.25 -18.86
C GLY A 419 -19.69 -31.19 -19.50
N PHE A 420 -19.83 -32.37 -18.92
CA PHE A 420 -20.74 -33.40 -19.43
C PHE A 420 -22.21 -32.94 -19.39
N GLY A 421 -22.95 -33.21 -20.45
CA GLY A 421 -24.37 -32.85 -20.59
C GLY A 421 -24.61 -31.43 -21.10
N ALA A 422 -23.60 -30.58 -21.14
CA ALA A 422 -23.69 -29.26 -21.75
C ALA A 422 -23.47 -29.29 -23.27
N THR A 423 -23.74 -28.16 -23.94
CA THR A 423 -23.43 -27.97 -25.36
C THR A 423 -21.95 -28.26 -25.67
N ALA A 424 -21.67 -28.80 -26.86
CA ALA A 424 -20.32 -29.17 -27.27
C ALA A 424 -19.36 -27.98 -27.44
N ASP A 425 -19.86 -26.82 -27.87
CA ASP A 425 -19.08 -25.59 -27.99
C ASP A 425 -19.97 -24.36 -27.71
N PRO A 426 -20.25 -24.05 -26.43
CA PRO A 426 -21.13 -22.95 -26.08
C PRO A 426 -20.54 -21.58 -26.46
N ALA A 427 -19.21 -21.39 -26.34
CA ALA A 427 -18.56 -20.11 -26.67
C ALA A 427 -18.80 -19.71 -28.13
N ALA A 428 -18.56 -20.60 -29.10
CA ALA A 428 -18.74 -20.28 -30.52
C ALA A 428 -20.17 -19.80 -30.84
N SER A 429 -21.18 -20.47 -30.27
CA SER A 429 -22.58 -20.11 -30.49
C SER A 429 -22.96 -18.78 -29.84
N LEU A 430 -22.42 -18.50 -28.65
CA LEU A 430 -22.65 -17.26 -27.91
C LEU A 430 -21.99 -16.07 -28.61
N ILE A 431 -20.76 -16.25 -29.11
CA ILE A 431 -20.04 -15.23 -29.90
C ILE A 431 -20.85 -14.84 -31.13
N GLN A 432 -21.36 -15.82 -31.90
CA GLN A 432 -22.18 -15.53 -33.07
C GLN A 432 -23.45 -14.75 -32.73
N ALA A 433 -24.10 -15.07 -31.61
CA ALA A 433 -25.31 -14.37 -31.17
C ALA A 433 -25.01 -12.92 -30.76
N TRP A 434 -23.94 -12.71 -29.97
CA TRP A 434 -23.54 -11.39 -29.52
C TRP A 434 -23.02 -10.51 -30.67
N GLN A 435 -22.24 -11.06 -31.60
CA GLN A 435 -21.80 -10.34 -32.80
C GLN A 435 -22.97 -9.88 -33.67
N LYS A 436 -24.04 -10.69 -33.80
CA LYS A 436 -25.27 -10.26 -34.48
C LYS A 436 -25.93 -9.07 -33.78
N ALA A 437 -25.96 -9.08 -32.44
CA ALA A 437 -26.48 -7.95 -31.68
C ALA A 437 -25.63 -6.69 -31.89
N CYS A 438 -24.30 -6.80 -31.79
CA CYS A 438 -23.36 -5.70 -32.01
C CYS A 438 -23.44 -5.13 -33.43
N ALA A 439 -23.56 -5.98 -34.45
CA ALA A 439 -23.69 -5.54 -35.85
C ALA A 439 -24.97 -4.73 -36.12
N ALA A 440 -26.00 -4.88 -35.28
CA ALA A 440 -27.24 -4.11 -35.36
C ALA A 440 -27.20 -2.80 -34.55
N ARG A 441 -26.11 -2.52 -33.81
CA ARG A 441 -25.95 -1.31 -32.99
C ARG A 441 -25.13 -0.24 -33.70
N ALA A 442 -25.45 1.02 -33.40
CA ALA A 442 -24.60 2.15 -33.74
C ALA A 442 -23.33 2.15 -32.86
N SER A 443 -22.26 2.78 -33.36
CA SER A 443 -20.95 2.80 -32.68
C SER A 443 -20.95 3.54 -31.35
N ASP A 444 -21.88 4.47 -31.14
CA ASP A 444 -22.09 5.20 -29.89
C ASP A 444 -23.00 4.44 -28.89
N GLN A 445 -23.52 3.28 -29.30
CA GLN A 445 -24.39 2.42 -28.51
C GLN A 445 -23.90 0.95 -28.45
N PRO A 446 -22.61 0.68 -28.12
CA PRO A 446 -22.06 -0.68 -28.08
C PRO A 446 -22.70 -1.59 -27.02
N LEU A 447 -22.76 -2.89 -27.25
CA LEU A 447 -23.21 -3.87 -26.26
C LEU A 447 -21.99 -4.56 -25.66
N PHE A 448 -21.61 -4.23 -24.43
CA PHE A 448 -20.54 -4.92 -23.71
C PHE A 448 -21.05 -6.28 -23.21
N ALA A 449 -20.26 -7.33 -23.36
CA ALA A 449 -20.56 -8.65 -22.82
C ALA A 449 -19.51 -9.04 -21.79
N ILE A 450 -19.98 -9.53 -20.64
CA ILE A 450 -19.16 -10.02 -19.54
C ILE A 450 -19.56 -11.47 -19.27
N ALA A 451 -18.59 -12.37 -19.32
CA ALA A 451 -18.77 -13.79 -19.14
C ALA A 451 -18.03 -14.33 -17.92
N THR A 452 -18.64 -15.29 -17.23
CA THR A 452 -17.95 -16.18 -16.29
C THR A 452 -18.04 -17.61 -16.81
N VAL A 453 -16.91 -18.31 -16.89
CA VAL A 453 -16.88 -19.72 -17.31
C VAL A 453 -16.89 -20.61 -16.07
N THR A 454 -17.83 -21.55 -16.00
CA THR A 454 -17.91 -22.58 -14.95
C THR A 454 -17.59 -23.94 -15.54
N GLY A 455 -16.49 -24.53 -15.09
CA GLY A 455 -15.96 -25.79 -15.60
C GLY A 455 -14.44 -25.81 -15.52
N THR A 456 -13.84 -26.89 -16.01
CA THR A 456 -12.45 -27.25 -15.78
C THR A 456 -11.69 -27.44 -17.10
N GLU A 457 -10.36 -27.43 -17.00
CA GLU A 457 -9.48 -27.61 -18.16
C GLU A 457 -9.64 -28.97 -18.85
N ARG A 458 -10.17 -29.97 -18.13
CA ARG A 458 -10.33 -31.34 -18.64
C ARG A 458 -11.74 -31.67 -19.12
N ASP A 459 -12.66 -30.73 -19.04
CA ASP A 459 -13.99 -30.92 -19.61
C ASP A 459 -13.91 -31.08 -21.14
N PRO A 460 -14.87 -31.77 -21.78
CA PRO A 460 -14.84 -31.99 -23.24
C PRO A 460 -14.65 -30.71 -24.07
N GLN A 461 -15.14 -29.58 -23.58
CA GLN A 461 -15.08 -28.27 -24.23
C GLN A 461 -13.77 -27.51 -23.94
N CYS A 462 -13.00 -27.92 -22.93
CA CYS A 462 -11.78 -27.29 -22.41
C CYS A 462 -11.96 -25.83 -21.94
N ARG A 463 -11.79 -25.58 -20.64
CA ARG A 463 -11.95 -24.23 -20.05
C ARG A 463 -11.11 -23.17 -20.77
N SER A 464 -9.80 -23.37 -20.92
CA SER A 464 -8.92 -22.37 -21.54
C SER A 464 -9.31 -22.03 -22.98
N GLN A 465 -9.75 -23.01 -23.77
CA GLN A 465 -10.17 -22.79 -25.16
C GLN A 465 -11.46 -21.96 -25.24
N GLN A 466 -12.42 -22.23 -24.35
CA GLN A 466 -13.65 -21.46 -24.29
C GLN A 466 -13.40 -20.02 -23.84
N ILE A 467 -12.52 -19.82 -22.86
CA ILE A 467 -12.11 -18.47 -22.42
C ILE A 467 -11.44 -17.71 -23.57
N ALA A 468 -10.41 -18.30 -24.19
CA ALA A 468 -9.67 -17.67 -25.28
C ALA A 468 -10.59 -17.29 -26.46
N ALA A 469 -11.52 -18.16 -26.85
CA ALA A 469 -12.46 -17.86 -27.92
C ALA A 469 -13.37 -16.65 -27.61
N LEU A 470 -13.83 -16.52 -26.35
CA LEU A 470 -14.64 -15.39 -25.90
C LEU A 470 -13.83 -14.09 -25.90
N GLU A 471 -12.61 -14.13 -25.35
CA GLU A 471 -11.70 -12.98 -25.28
C GLU A 471 -11.29 -12.50 -26.68
N ASP A 472 -10.93 -13.42 -27.59
CA ASP A 472 -10.58 -13.14 -28.98
C ASP A 472 -11.75 -12.45 -29.73
N ALA A 473 -12.98 -12.74 -29.34
CA ALA A 473 -14.17 -12.10 -29.89
C ALA A 473 -14.44 -10.71 -29.29
N GLY A 474 -13.75 -10.30 -28.23
CA GLY A 474 -13.98 -9.05 -27.50
C GLY A 474 -15.01 -9.14 -26.38
N ILE A 475 -15.33 -10.35 -25.91
CA ILE A 475 -16.15 -10.57 -24.71
C ILE A 475 -15.21 -10.58 -23.50
N THR A 476 -15.50 -9.77 -22.49
CA THR A 476 -14.71 -9.74 -21.26
C THR A 476 -15.00 -11.00 -20.45
N VAL A 477 -13.97 -11.81 -20.17
CA VAL A 477 -14.10 -12.97 -19.30
C VAL A 477 -13.48 -12.66 -17.94
N VAL A 478 -14.20 -12.97 -16.86
CA VAL A 478 -13.70 -12.82 -15.49
C VAL A 478 -13.92 -14.10 -14.70
N ASP A 479 -13.15 -14.27 -13.63
CA ASP A 479 -13.09 -15.54 -12.90
C ASP A 479 -14.23 -15.74 -11.88
N SER A 480 -14.98 -14.69 -11.55
CA SER A 480 -15.99 -14.75 -10.48
C SER A 480 -17.20 -13.85 -10.71
N LEU A 481 -18.34 -14.23 -10.14
CA LEU A 481 -19.57 -13.44 -10.18
C LEU A 481 -19.45 -12.07 -9.48
N PRO A 482 -18.76 -11.93 -8.33
CA PRO A 482 -18.49 -10.62 -7.74
C PRO A 482 -17.79 -9.66 -8.70
N GLU A 483 -16.78 -10.15 -9.44
CA GLU A 483 -16.07 -9.33 -10.43
C GLU A 483 -16.96 -8.97 -11.63
N ALA A 484 -17.70 -9.94 -12.16
CA ALA A 484 -18.58 -9.74 -13.30
C ALA A 484 -19.68 -8.70 -13.02
N THR A 485 -20.36 -8.85 -11.88
CA THR A 485 -21.46 -7.98 -11.48
C THR A 485 -20.98 -6.60 -11.05
N LEU A 486 -19.80 -6.49 -10.43
CA LEU A 486 -19.20 -5.20 -10.09
C LEU A 486 -18.77 -4.44 -11.35
N LEU A 487 -18.12 -5.11 -12.30
CA LEU A 487 -17.79 -4.52 -13.60
C LEU A 487 -19.04 -4.05 -14.34
N ALA A 488 -20.10 -4.86 -14.36
CA ALA A 488 -21.37 -4.48 -14.96
C ALA A 488 -21.97 -3.22 -14.32
N ALA A 489 -21.98 -3.14 -12.99
CA ALA A 489 -22.48 -1.98 -12.24
C ALA A 489 -21.64 -0.71 -12.47
N GLU A 490 -20.33 -0.86 -12.66
CA GLU A 490 -19.47 0.28 -12.99
C GLU A 490 -19.59 0.70 -14.46
N LEU A 491 -19.79 -0.22 -15.40
CA LEU A 491 -19.96 0.09 -16.83
C LEU A 491 -21.26 0.84 -17.15
N ILE A 492 -22.31 0.72 -16.35
CA ILE A 492 -23.54 1.52 -16.56
C ILE A 492 -23.43 2.95 -16.05
N ARG A 493 -22.39 3.27 -15.28
CA ARG A 493 -22.13 4.64 -14.85
C ARG A 493 -21.39 5.39 -15.97
N PRO A 494 -21.87 6.57 -16.41
CA PRO A 494 -21.22 7.34 -17.46
C PRO A 494 -19.74 7.60 -17.13
N THR A 495 -18.86 7.50 -18.12
CA THR A 495 -17.47 7.90 -17.95
C THR A 495 -17.43 9.41 -17.72
N LEU A 496 -17.14 9.83 -16.48
CA LEU A 496 -16.91 11.24 -16.17
C LEU A 496 -15.49 11.59 -16.63
N SER A 497 -15.37 12.62 -17.46
CA SER A 497 -14.07 13.24 -17.75
C SER A 497 -13.68 14.06 -16.52
N SER A 498 -12.80 13.52 -15.67
CA SER A 498 -12.19 14.29 -14.60
C SER A 498 -10.90 14.92 -15.10
N THR A 499 -10.84 16.25 -15.06
CA THR A 499 -9.57 16.98 -15.16
C THR A 499 -8.98 17.03 -13.76
N HIS A 500 -8.01 16.18 -13.46
CA HIS A 500 -7.28 16.29 -12.20
C HIS A 500 -6.16 17.32 -12.34
N PRO A 501 -5.89 18.11 -11.29
CA PRO A 501 -4.67 18.90 -11.23
C PRO A 501 -3.45 17.98 -11.34
N SER A 502 -2.33 18.49 -11.85
CA SER A 502 -1.09 17.73 -12.00
C SER A 502 -0.67 17.06 -10.69
N ALA A 503 -0.32 15.78 -10.76
CA ALA A 503 0.13 15.00 -9.61
C ALA A 503 1.30 15.71 -8.87
N PRO A 504 1.40 15.59 -7.54
CA PRO A 504 2.51 16.17 -6.79
C PRO A 504 3.85 15.63 -7.29
N ARG A 505 4.84 16.51 -7.45
CA ARG A 505 6.20 16.18 -7.89
C ARG A 505 6.85 15.04 -7.10
N LEU A 506 6.45 14.85 -5.83
CA LEU A 506 6.91 13.75 -4.98
C LEU A 506 6.58 12.36 -5.55
N LEU A 507 5.46 12.22 -6.26
CA LEU A 507 5.00 10.95 -6.83
C LEU A 507 5.66 10.63 -8.18
N GLU A 508 6.20 11.65 -8.87
CA GLU A 508 6.83 11.49 -10.18
C GLU A 508 8.27 10.96 -10.07
N ALA A 509 9.03 11.51 -9.13
CA ALA A 509 10.41 11.11 -8.85
C ALA A 509 10.77 11.50 -7.41
N VAL A 510 11.64 10.72 -6.77
CA VAL A 510 12.13 11.00 -5.41
C VAL A 510 13.65 11.15 -5.43
N ALA A 511 14.12 12.21 -4.79
CA ALA A 511 15.55 12.48 -4.56
C ALA A 511 15.76 12.75 -3.07
N VAL A 512 16.61 11.94 -2.44
CA VAL A 512 16.66 11.78 -0.99
C VAL A 512 17.92 12.38 -0.38
N ILE A 513 17.73 13.27 0.60
CA ILE A 513 18.78 13.58 1.59
C ILE A 513 18.58 12.64 2.78
N ASN A 514 19.45 11.64 2.92
CA ASN A 514 19.38 10.68 4.01
C ASN A 514 20.24 11.14 5.19
N ALA A 515 19.62 11.35 6.36
CA ALA A 515 20.28 11.75 7.59
C ALA A 515 19.98 10.77 8.73
N GLY A 516 21.02 10.13 9.27
CA GLY A 516 20.91 9.06 10.25
C GLY A 516 21.58 7.79 9.77
N LEU A 517 20.84 6.67 9.68
CA LEU A 517 21.34 5.37 9.28
C LEU A 517 21.95 5.38 7.88
N ARG A 518 23.24 5.02 7.78
CA ARG A 518 23.94 4.90 6.49
C ARG A 518 23.37 3.78 5.63
N SER A 519 22.89 2.69 6.25
CA SER A 519 22.29 1.55 5.55
C SER A 519 21.17 1.97 4.60
N PHE A 520 20.26 2.84 5.03
CA PHE A 520 19.18 3.33 4.17
C PHE A 520 19.68 4.09 2.93
N ALA A 521 20.78 4.83 3.04
CA ALA A 521 21.40 5.46 1.88
C ALA A 521 22.05 4.44 0.94
N LEU A 522 22.60 3.35 1.48
CA LEU A 522 23.16 2.26 0.67
C LEU A 522 22.05 1.51 -0.07
N ASP A 523 20.92 1.24 0.58
CA ASP A 523 19.76 0.59 -0.03
C ASP A 523 19.18 1.45 -1.17
N LEU A 524 19.03 2.76 -0.94
CA LEU A 524 18.63 3.73 -1.98
C LEU A 524 19.62 3.75 -3.16
N GLN A 525 20.92 3.74 -2.87
CA GLN A 525 21.95 3.69 -3.90
C GLN A 525 21.88 2.37 -4.70
N ALA A 526 21.70 1.24 -4.03
CA ALA A 526 21.56 -0.06 -4.66
C ALA A 526 20.31 -0.15 -5.56
N ALA A 527 19.23 0.55 -5.18
CA ALA A 527 18.02 0.72 -5.99
C ALA A 527 18.19 1.75 -7.14
N GLY A 528 19.36 2.38 -7.28
CA GLY A 528 19.63 3.38 -8.32
C GLY A 528 18.96 4.73 -8.07
N MET A 529 18.55 5.02 -6.83
CA MET A 529 17.82 6.24 -6.48
C MET A 529 18.78 7.40 -6.19
N PRO A 530 18.46 8.66 -6.59
CA PRO A 530 19.26 9.82 -6.27
C PRO A 530 19.33 10.03 -4.75
N VAL A 531 20.53 9.86 -4.17
CA VAL A 531 20.73 9.96 -2.73
C VAL A 531 22.03 10.66 -2.37
N VAL A 532 21.95 11.54 -1.38
CA VAL A 532 23.11 12.08 -0.66
C VAL A 532 22.98 11.71 0.81
N HIS A 533 24.03 11.10 1.36
CA HIS A 533 24.08 10.78 2.77
C HIS A 533 24.68 11.93 3.58
N TYR A 534 23.84 12.55 4.40
CA TYR A 534 24.25 13.49 5.41
C TYR A 534 24.68 12.74 6.69
N GLN A 535 25.98 12.67 6.92
CA GLN A 535 26.59 12.18 8.15
C GLN A 535 26.35 13.19 9.28
N TRP A 536 25.14 13.13 9.83
CA TRP A 536 24.72 13.96 10.93
C TRP A 536 25.35 13.47 12.25
N ALA A 537 25.77 14.40 13.09
CA ALA A 537 26.20 14.15 14.46
C ALA A 537 25.77 15.34 15.35
N PRO A 538 25.49 15.11 16.65
CA PRO A 538 25.10 16.19 17.53
C PRO A 538 26.21 17.24 17.67
N VAL A 539 25.85 18.49 17.39
CA VAL A 539 26.75 19.64 17.50
C VAL A 539 27.18 19.81 18.96
N ALA A 540 28.43 20.22 19.18
CA ALA A 540 28.96 20.52 20.52
C ALA A 540 28.85 19.36 21.53
N GLY A 541 28.93 18.11 21.07
CA GLY A 541 28.79 16.94 21.95
C GLY A 541 27.37 16.76 22.50
N GLY A 542 26.35 17.29 21.83
CA GLY A 542 24.95 17.24 22.27
C GLY A 542 24.59 18.23 23.39
N ASN A 543 25.47 19.17 23.73
CA ASN A 543 25.16 20.23 24.67
C ASN A 543 24.22 21.27 24.03
N LYS A 544 22.92 21.15 24.30
CA LYS A 544 21.86 22.02 23.73
C LYS A 544 22.07 23.52 23.99
N LYS A 545 22.69 23.92 25.10
CA LYS A 545 23.01 25.34 25.38
C LYS A 545 24.12 25.85 24.47
N LEU A 546 25.18 25.06 24.31
CA LEU A 546 26.32 25.42 23.47
C LEU A 546 25.94 25.39 21.98
N ALA A 547 25.12 24.43 21.56
CA ALA A 547 24.55 24.36 20.23
C ALA A 547 23.71 25.61 19.89
N ARG A 548 22.75 25.99 20.74
CA ARG A 548 21.96 27.23 20.56
C ARG A 548 22.82 28.50 20.52
N LEU A 549 23.95 28.51 21.23
CA LEU A 549 24.88 29.64 21.22
C LEU A 549 25.63 29.74 19.89
N LEU A 550 26.03 28.60 19.33
CA LEU A 550 26.66 28.50 18.01
C LEU A 550 25.68 28.86 16.88
N GLU A 551 24.41 28.46 16.99
CA GLU A 551 23.36 28.85 16.04
C GLU A 551 23.08 30.35 16.03
N ARG A 552 23.16 31.03 17.18
CA ARG A 552 22.98 32.50 17.26
C ARG A 552 24.20 33.29 16.76
N LEU A 553 25.32 32.62 16.53
CA LEU A 553 26.56 33.21 16.02
C LEU A 553 26.73 33.03 14.50
N GLN A 554 25.87 32.22 13.86
CA GLN A 554 25.77 32.02 12.42
C GLN A 554 24.57 32.82 11.88
#